data_AF-A0A2G2ZCR8-F1
#
_entry.id   AF-A0A2G2ZCR8-F1
#
_cell.length_a   1.000
_cell.length_b   1.000
_cell.length_c   1.000
_cell.angle_alpha   90.00
_cell.angle_beta   90.00
_cell.angle_gamma   90.00
#
_symmetry.space_group_name_H-M   'P 1'
#
loop_
_entity.id
_entity.type
_entity.pdbx_description
1 polymer ?
#
loop_
_entity_poly.entity_id
_entity_poly.type
_entity_poly.pdbx_seq_one_letter_code
_entity_poly.pdbx_strand_id
1 'polypeptide(L)'
;MHFSDVQMKFRNYLPHDKQLQEGKVAPPALPKFEDPIAGLPPPEEKKEDPFLNIVPKKPNWDLRRDVQKKLDKLEKRTMKALTQLMEEEQKKRKMAEEEDAENGEY
;
A
#
# COMPACT_ATOMS: atom_id res chain seq x y z
N MET A 1 27.90 -16.06 -69.29
CA MET A 1 27.78 -14.80 -68.52
C MET A 1 27.75 -15.17 -67.06
N HIS A 2 28.66 -14.61 -66.26
CA HIS A 2 28.69 -14.86 -64.82
C HIS A 2 27.62 -13.99 -64.18
N PHE A 3 26.54 -14.61 -63.68
CA PHE A 3 25.60 -13.92 -62.81
C PHE A 3 26.33 -13.72 -61.49
N SER A 4 26.76 -12.49 -61.23
CA SER A 4 27.33 -12.07 -59.96
C SER A 4 26.38 -12.49 -58.83
N ASP A 5 26.87 -13.25 -57.86
CA ASP A 5 26.15 -13.60 -56.64
C ASP A 5 25.81 -12.32 -55.86
N VAL A 6 24.64 -11.73 -56.15
CA VAL A 6 24.13 -10.57 -55.42
C VAL A 6 23.74 -11.04 -54.02
N GLN A 7 24.64 -10.89 -53.05
CA GLN A 7 24.35 -11.16 -51.64
C GLN A 7 23.31 -10.18 -51.09
N MET A 8 22.04 -10.55 -51.21
CA MET A 8 20.89 -9.75 -50.74
C MET A 8 20.64 -9.97 -49.25
N LYS A 9 20.52 -8.88 -48.47
CA LYS A 9 20.32 -8.93 -47.01
C LYS A 9 18.92 -8.48 -46.62
N PHE A 10 18.22 -9.30 -45.84
CA PHE A 10 16.85 -9.03 -45.43
C PHE A 10 16.78 -8.68 -43.94
N ARG A 11 16.30 -7.46 -43.64
CA ARG A 11 16.15 -6.94 -42.26
C ARG A 11 14.70 -6.95 -41.76
N ASN A 12 13.72 -6.70 -42.65
CA ASN A 12 12.28 -6.62 -42.32
C ASN A 12 11.40 -7.46 -43.27
N TYR A 13 11.98 -8.47 -43.93
CA TYR A 13 11.26 -9.35 -44.86
C TYR A 13 11.84 -10.77 -44.77
N LEU A 14 11.01 -11.79 -45.00
CA LEU A 14 11.42 -13.19 -45.05
C LEU A 14 11.06 -13.75 -46.44
N PRO A 15 12.06 -13.93 -47.33
CA PRO A 15 11.83 -14.54 -48.64
C PRO A 15 11.28 -15.96 -48.53
N HIS A 16 10.35 -16.33 -49.42
CA HIS A 16 9.82 -17.69 -49.49
C HIS A 16 10.81 -18.70 -50.09
N ASP A 17 11.75 -18.23 -50.92
CA ASP A 17 12.78 -19.06 -51.52
C ASP A 17 13.91 -19.38 -50.52
N LYS A 18 14.29 -20.65 -50.44
CA LYS A 18 15.22 -21.17 -49.43
C LYS A 18 16.63 -20.61 -49.58
N GLN A 19 17.07 -20.37 -50.81
CA GLN A 19 18.41 -19.81 -51.07
C GLN A 19 18.55 -18.36 -50.61
N LEU A 20 17.45 -17.62 -50.52
CA LEU A 20 17.43 -16.21 -50.10
C LEU A 20 17.21 -16.04 -48.58
N GLN A 21 16.79 -17.08 -47.88
CA GLN A 21 16.61 -17.05 -46.41
C GLN A 21 17.94 -16.98 -45.66
N GLU A 22 19.04 -17.46 -46.25
CA GLU A 22 20.40 -17.35 -45.71
C GLU A 22 20.87 -15.90 -45.62
N GLY A 23 20.24 -14.97 -46.36
CA GLY A 23 20.48 -13.53 -46.30
C GLY A 23 19.83 -12.81 -45.12
N LYS A 24 19.17 -13.51 -44.19
CA LYS A 24 18.52 -12.88 -43.03
C LYS A 24 19.56 -12.31 -42.07
N VAL A 25 19.46 -11.01 -41.80
CA VAL A 25 20.36 -10.32 -40.87
C VAL A 25 19.92 -10.60 -39.44
N ALA A 26 20.77 -11.24 -38.64
CA ALA A 26 20.53 -11.41 -37.21
C ALA A 26 20.54 -10.02 -36.51
N PRO A 27 19.62 -9.80 -35.56
CA PRO A 27 19.65 -8.58 -34.76
C PRO A 27 20.97 -8.49 -33.99
N PRO A 28 21.52 -7.28 -33.80
CA PRO A 28 22.75 -7.09 -33.04
C PRO A 28 22.54 -7.59 -31.61
N ALA A 29 23.47 -8.43 -31.13
CA ALA A 29 23.46 -8.87 -29.74
C ALA A 29 23.69 -7.66 -28.84
N LEU A 30 22.70 -7.35 -28.00
CA LEU A 30 22.85 -6.30 -27.00
C LEU A 30 23.96 -6.71 -26.01
N PRO A 31 24.85 -5.78 -25.60
CA PRO A 31 25.77 -6.06 -24.51
C PRO A 31 24.96 -6.44 -23.27
N LYS A 32 25.41 -7.48 -22.55
CA LYS A 32 24.82 -7.84 -21.25
C LYS A 32 25.03 -6.66 -20.31
N PHE A 33 23.93 -6.01 -19.95
CA PHE A 33 23.92 -4.99 -18.93
C PHE A 33 24.30 -5.64 -17.60
N GLU A 34 25.43 -5.24 -17.03
CA GLU A 34 25.75 -5.57 -15.64
C GLU A 34 25.08 -4.52 -14.77
N ASP A 35 24.09 -4.93 -13.98
CA ASP A 35 23.42 -4.08 -13.01
C ASP A 35 24.47 -3.56 -12.00
N PRO A 36 24.74 -2.24 -11.94
CA PRO A 36 25.74 -1.67 -11.01
C PRO A 36 25.34 -1.79 -9.53
N ILE A 37 24.17 -2.38 -9.25
CA ILE A 37 23.57 -2.53 -7.91
C ILE A 37 24.14 -3.75 -7.17
N ALA A 38 24.72 -4.74 -7.88
CA ALA A 38 25.20 -5.98 -7.26
C ALA A 38 26.40 -5.80 -6.31
N GLY A 39 27.12 -4.68 -6.38
CA GLY A 39 28.30 -4.38 -5.54
C GLY A 39 28.05 -3.36 -4.42
N LEU A 40 26.84 -2.83 -4.28
CA LEU A 40 26.52 -1.83 -3.26
C LEU A 40 25.97 -2.52 -2.00
N PRO A 41 26.43 -2.15 -0.78
CA PRO A 41 25.82 -2.64 0.45
C PRO A 41 24.32 -2.30 0.46
N PRO A 42 23.48 -3.11 1.14
CA PRO A 42 22.05 -2.85 1.21
C PRO A 42 21.80 -1.39 1.60
N PRO A 43 20.96 -0.65 0.86
CA PRO A 43 20.68 0.73 1.20
C PRO A 43 20.17 0.78 2.64
N GLU A 44 20.87 1.54 3.48
CA GLU A 44 20.40 1.88 4.82
C GLU A 44 18.94 2.33 4.70
N GLU A 45 18.08 1.77 5.55
CA GLU A 45 16.66 2.13 5.64
C GLU A 45 16.55 3.63 5.92
N LYS A 46 16.54 4.41 4.84
CA LYS A 46 16.13 5.81 4.89
C LYS A 46 14.71 5.74 5.42
N LYS A 47 14.52 6.22 6.65
CA LYS A 47 13.21 6.52 7.21
C LYS A 47 12.50 7.35 6.15
N GLU A 48 11.64 6.69 5.37
CA GLU A 48 10.97 7.32 4.26
C GLU A 48 10.15 8.46 4.85
N ASP A 49 10.51 9.68 4.47
CA ASP A 49 9.75 10.85 4.88
C ASP A 49 8.29 10.60 4.45
N PRO A 50 7.31 10.62 5.38
CA PRO A 50 5.92 10.27 5.08
C PRO A 50 5.27 11.15 4.00
N PHE A 51 5.95 12.23 3.63
CA PHE A 51 5.55 13.20 2.61
C PHE A 51 6.10 12.89 1.21
N LEU A 52 7.11 12.02 1.06
CA LEU A 52 7.72 11.73 -0.23
C LEU A 52 6.91 10.72 -1.07
N ASN A 53 6.09 9.89 -0.42
CA ASN A 53 5.23 8.88 -1.06
C ASN A 53 3.72 9.23 -0.94
N ILE A 54 3.35 10.48 -1.17
CA ILE A 54 1.93 10.87 -1.19
C ILE A 54 1.29 10.37 -2.49
N VAL A 55 0.70 9.18 -2.43
CA VAL A 55 -0.35 8.74 -3.37
C VAL A 55 -1.39 9.86 -3.46
N PRO A 56 -1.94 10.18 -4.65
CA PRO A 56 -3.03 11.16 -4.77
C PRO A 56 -4.12 10.87 -3.75
N LYS A 57 -4.24 11.73 -2.73
CA LYS A 57 -5.18 11.51 -1.62
C LYS A 57 -6.61 11.60 -2.14
N LYS A 58 -7.52 10.84 -1.53
CA LYS A 58 -8.96 10.92 -1.84
C LYS A 58 -9.44 12.37 -1.68
N PRO A 59 -10.34 12.88 -2.53
CA PRO A 59 -10.79 14.28 -2.48
C PRO A 59 -11.35 14.70 -1.10
N ASN A 60 -11.93 13.77 -0.34
CA ASN A 60 -12.49 14.03 0.98
C ASN A 60 -11.56 13.65 2.16
N TRP A 61 -10.27 13.39 1.91
CA TRP A 61 -9.36 12.97 2.99
C TRP A 61 -9.23 14.04 4.08
N ASP A 62 -9.18 15.30 3.65
CA ASP A 62 -8.97 16.45 4.53
C ASP A 62 -10.20 16.67 5.41
N LEU A 63 -11.39 16.57 4.78
CA LEU A 63 -12.67 16.61 5.47
C LEU A 63 -12.77 15.51 6.55
N ARG A 64 -12.37 14.27 6.22
CA ARG A 64 -12.36 13.17 7.20
C ARG A 64 -11.44 13.47 8.37
N ARG A 65 -10.21 13.95 8.09
CA ARG A 65 -9.23 14.29 9.12
C ARG A 65 -9.76 15.38 10.08
N ASP A 66 -10.34 16.44 9.52
CA ASP A 66 -10.77 17.60 10.30
C ASP A 66 -12.03 17.30 11.13
N VAL A 67 -12.91 16.42 10.63
CA VAL A 67 -14.07 15.92 11.37
C VAL A 67 -13.67 14.89 12.43
N GLN A 68 -12.65 14.06 12.17
CA GLN A 68 -12.21 13.00 13.08
C GLN A 68 -11.91 13.53 14.49
N LYS A 69 -11.17 14.64 14.61
CA LYS A 69 -10.84 15.23 15.91
C LYS A 69 -12.07 15.63 16.74
N LYS A 70 -13.15 16.07 16.08
CA LYS A 70 -14.41 16.40 16.76
C LYS A 70 -15.16 15.14 17.19
N LEU A 71 -15.16 14.11 16.34
CA LEU A 71 -15.75 12.80 16.65
C LEU A 71 -15.02 12.14 17.82
N ASP A 72 -13.69 12.09 17.82
CA ASP A 72 -12.90 11.50 18.90
C ASP A 72 -13.19 12.18 20.25
N LYS A 73 -13.35 13.50 20.24
CA LYS A 73 -13.69 14.27 21.45
C LYS A 73 -15.10 13.97 21.93
N LEU A 74 -16.04 13.79 21.01
CA LEU A 74 -17.41 13.43 21.33
C LEU A 74 -17.48 12.00 21.89
N GLU A 75 -16.85 11.03 21.23
CA GLU A 75 -16.77 9.64 21.64
C GLU A 75 -16.21 9.49 23.05
N LYS A 76 -15.07 10.15 23.35
CA LYS A 76 -14.48 10.14 24.70
C LYS A 76 -15.45 10.65 25.78
N ARG A 77 -16.24 11.68 25.47
CA ARG A 77 -17.24 12.21 26.41
C ARG A 77 -18.41 11.25 26.58
N THR A 78 -18.88 10.63 25.49
CA THR A 78 -19.94 9.64 25.53
C THR A 78 -19.52 8.42 26.35
N MET A 79 -18.32 7.88 26.14
CA MET A 79 -17.80 6.77 26.94
C MET A 79 -17.70 7.16 28.42
N LYS A 80 -17.18 8.35 28.72
CA LYS A 80 -17.12 8.84 30.10
C LYS A 80 -18.50 8.94 30.75
N ALA A 81 -19.49 9.49 30.05
CA ALA A 81 -20.86 9.61 30.54
C ALA A 81 -21.48 8.22 30.77
N LEU A 82 -21.28 7.27 29.85
CA LEU A 82 -21.74 5.89 30.01
C LEU A 82 -21.13 5.22 31.25
N THR A 83 -19.82 5.37 31.45
CA THR A 83 -19.14 4.82 32.64
C THR A 83 -19.69 5.44 33.93
N GLN A 84 -19.89 6.77 33.95
CA GLN A 84 -20.46 7.45 35.12
C GLN A 84 -21.87 6.96 35.46
N LEU A 85 -22.74 6.81 34.46
CA LEU A 85 -24.09 6.27 34.67
C LEU A 85 -24.06 4.85 35.23
N MET A 86 -23.16 4.00 34.72
CA MET A 86 -22.98 2.64 35.22
C MET A 86 -22.50 2.62 36.68
N GLU A 87 -21.54 3.48 37.04
CA GLU A 87 -21.06 3.61 38.42
C GLU A 87 -22.16 4.09 39.38
N GLU A 88 -22.95 5.07 38.97
CA GLU A 88 -24.08 5.58 39.76
C GLU A 88 -25.15 4.50 39.97
N GLU A 89 -25.49 3.76 38.91
CA GLU A 89 -26.45 2.66 39.01
C GLU A 89 -25.94 1.54 39.93
N GLN A 90 -24.68 1.16 39.81
CA GLN A 90 -24.06 0.16 40.69
C GLN A 90 -24.04 0.62 42.16
N LYS A 91 -23.71 1.90 42.42
CA LYS A 91 -23.75 2.46 43.78
C LYS A 91 -25.16 2.45 44.35
N LYS A 92 -26.16 2.83 43.57
CA LYS A 92 -27.57 2.80 43.99
C LYS A 92 -28.02 1.38 44.34
N ARG A 93 -27.67 0.39 43.52
CA ARG A 93 -27.98 -1.03 43.80
C ARG A 93 -27.34 -1.50 45.10
N LYS A 94 -26.05 -1.20 45.31
CA LYS A 94 -25.35 -1.55 46.56
C LYS A 94 -25.96 -0.89 47.79
N MET A 95 -26.27 0.41 47.72
CA MET A 95 -26.90 1.11 48.85
C MET A 95 -28.29 0.53 49.17
N ALA A 96 -29.08 0.17 48.17
CA ALA A 96 -30.36 -0.49 48.38
C ALA A 96 -30.20 -1.88 49.03
N GLU A 97 -29.21 -2.67 48.57
CA GLU A 97 -28.90 -3.98 49.17
C GLU A 97 -28.40 -3.84 50.64
N GLU A 98 -27.64 -2.80 50.96
CA GLU A 98 -27.19 -2.49 52.32
C GLU A 98 -28.35 -2.03 53.23
N GLU A 99 -29.24 -1.17 52.74
CA GLU A 99 -30.45 -0.74 53.47
C GLU A 99 -31.41 -1.91 53.73
N ASP A 100 -31.60 -2.81 52.75
CA ASP A 100 -32.43 -4.00 52.92
C ASP A 100 -31.82 -4.99 53.94
N ALA A 101 -30.49 -5.11 54.00
CA ALA A 101 -29.80 -5.95 54.97
C ALA A 101 -29.91 -5.40 56.40
N GLU A 102 -29.79 -4.09 56.60
CA GLU A 102 -29.91 -3.45 57.91
C GLU A 102 -31.35 -3.47 58.46
N ASN A 103 -32.36 -3.35 57.58
CA ASN A 103 -33.78 -3.41 57.97
C ASN A 103 -34.31 -4.85 58.19
N GLY A 104 -33.54 -5.87 57.80
CA GLY A 104 -33.90 -7.28 57.95
C GLY A 104 -33.42 -7.94 59.25
N GLU A 105 -32.67 -7.24 60.11
CA GLU A 105 -32.09 -7.78 61.36
C GLU A 105 -33.00 -7.64 62.62
N TYR A 106 -34.33 -7.51 62.46
CA TYR A 106 -35.29 -7.55 63.59
C TYR A 106 -36.36 -8.64 63.46
#